data_AF-A0A954RTS2-F1
#
_entry.id   AF-A0A954RTS2-F1
#
_cell.length_a   1.000
_cell.length_b   1.000
_cell.length_c   1.000
_cell.angle_alpha   90.00
_cell.angle_beta   90.00
_cell.angle_gamma   90.00
#
_symmetry.space_group_name_H-M   'P 1'
#
loop_
_entity.id
_entity.type
_entity.pdbx_description
1 polymer ?
#
loop_
_entity_poly.entity_id
_entity_poly.type
_entity_poly.pdbx_seq_one_letter_code
_entity_poly.pdbx_strand_id
1 'polypeptide(L)'
;VAAILFALGDFNAVQAIAEDRTDTARFYVARMLGELLEHEQLLLRLEQAQSPLQLQILLLAISESDEVIRSASVEQLRQTLAEVKLRHPHPAVHAAVRTLIARRPEWQLDRLDATPHGQSTDAWVVNSQGSQLNIVRSADGKRGAVAIAERETTVAEFAELLPQHQSLDSEARVRDYPIRNVTWLDAIAFCHALNLKEQIPPEQWCYLPPVDGSTSWTIPPDYAVRTGYRLPTQREWQQIIERGLGQLKPDELAWNDFAWLATNSQGRIHPVASCFPTASGFFDLFGNVSEWTHEPATIEPILPIVAETTMLARAVGGDFSMSPWDDRTRGDALPINETRETIGFRLARLIEPTAVDCYQASVNLARLGDWQLAEQTLQRALEQDPDQDDWLLELGHIHFFLDNLAAYKEVRDRAIERHRRYQRLSVHSLSLLCFLAPTDADVADDIARELSANEGRMNDIVRRSYANALWRAGRIDEAKAIFEILAARSTVPYSQMATELSLATFWLSQGEVARSERHVANYTELFNRTEAERSSNDLGDNWRSWLIVQNMQKQLSRIRQDP
;
A
#
# COMPACT_ATOMS: atom_id res chain seq x y z
N VAL A 1 13.85 24.55 29.04
CA VAL A 1 15.31 24.25 29.16
C VAL A 1 15.97 24.14 27.79
N ALA A 2 15.54 23.24 26.89
CA ALA A 2 16.07 23.16 25.51
C ALA A 2 16.17 24.52 24.82
N ALA A 3 15.06 25.26 24.76
CA ALA A 3 15.01 26.57 24.11
C ALA A 3 16.00 27.57 24.73
N ILE A 4 16.21 27.51 26.05
CA ILE A 4 17.18 28.37 26.75
C ILE A 4 18.62 27.96 26.39
N LEU A 5 18.93 26.67 26.41
CA LEU A 5 20.26 26.17 26.04
C LEU A 5 20.59 26.51 24.58
N PHE A 6 19.60 26.35 23.69
CA PHE A 6 19.72 26.73 22.29
C PHE A 6 19.89 28.23 22.10
N ALA A 7 19.12 29.05 22.84
CA ALA A 7 19.29 30.50 22.86
C ALA A 7 20.71 30.90 23.32
N LEU A 8 21.29 30.17 24.28
CA LEU A 8 22.65 30.37 24.77
C LEU A 8 23.75 29.79 23.86
N GLY A 9 23.41 29.20 22.70
CA GLY A 9 24.36 28.72 21.70
C GLY A 9 24.68 27.22 21.76
N ASP A 10 24.01 26.45 22.61
CA ASP A 10 24.08 24.99 22.61
C ASP A 10 23.06 24.40 21.61
N PHE A 11 23.46 24.38 20.33
CA PHE A 11 22.63 23.87 19.23
C PHE A 11 22.34 22.36 19.32
N ASN A 12 23.11 21.62 20.13
CA ASN A 12 22.95 20.18 20.33
C ASN A 12 21.90 19.86 21.40
N ALA A 13 21.63 20.79 22.33
CA ALA A 13 20.60 20.62 23.36
C ALA A 13 19.19 20.40 22.79
N VAL A 14 18.92 20.90 21.58
CA VAL A 14 17.64 20.70 20.88
C VAL A 14 17.58 19.35 20.18
N GLN A 15 18.72 18.86 19.69
CA GLN A 15 18.80 17.54 19.06
C GLN A 15 18.41 16.44 20.06
N ALA A 16 18.90 16.50 21.30
CA ALA A 16 18.54 15.54 22.34
C ALA A 16 17.05 15.54 22.74
N ILE A 17 16.35 16.68 22.61
CA ILE A 17 14.92 16.79 22.95
C ILE A 17 14.02 16.46 21.75
N ALA A 18 14.49 16.71 20.54
CA ALA A 18 13.77 16.41 19.30
C ALA A 18 13.97 14.96 18.80
N GLU A 19 15.05 14.28 19.20
CA GLU A 19 15.29 12.86 18.96
C GLU A 19 14.50 11.97 19.94
N ASP A 20 14.20 12.48 21.14
CA ASP A 20 13.57 11.70 22.23
C ASP A 20 12.05 11.93 22.35
N ARG A 21 11.47 13.01 21.80
CA ARG A 21 10.06 13.36 22.03
C ARG A 21 9.31 13.97 20.83
N THR A 22 8.08 13.48 20.72
CA THR A 22 6.85 13.94 20.04
C THR A 22 6.84 15.33 19.38
N ASP A 23 6.11 15.49 18.26
CA ASP A 23 5.94 16.75 17.52
C ASP A 23 5.62 17.96 18.40
N THR A 24 4.87 17.75 19.48
CA THR A 24 4.54 18.77 20.47
C THR A 24 5.78 19.41 21.09
N ALA A 25 6.82 18.63 21.42
CA ALA A 25 8.04 19.15 22.04
C ALA A 25 8.82 20.06 21.07
N ARG A 26 8.89 19.69 19.80
CA ARG A 26 9.55 20.50 18.76
C ARG A 26 8.84 21.84 18.58
N PHE A 27 7.51 21.82 18.52
CA PHE A 27 6.71 23.04 18.45
C PHE A 27 6.90 23.93 19.69
N TYR A 28 6.82 23.38 20.90
CA TYR A 28 7.05 24.17 22.12
C TYR A 28 8.43 24.82 22.12
N VAL A 29 9.47 24.12 21.65
CA VAL A 29 10.81 24.71 21.51
C VAL A 29 10.79 25.86 20.50
N ALA A 30 10.19 25.67 19.32
CA ALA A 30 10.10 26.72 18.30
C ALA A 30 9.37 27.97 18.82
N ARG A 31 8.20 27.81 19.45
CA ARG A 31 7.44 28.93 20.03
C ARG A 31 8.23 29.66 21.11
N MET A 32 8.84 28.92 22.05
CA MET A 32 9.69 29.50 23.09
C MET A 32 10.88 30.26 22.48
N LEU A 33 11.48 29.79 21.39
CA LEU A 33 12.56 30.50 20.72
C LEU A 33 12.07 31.79 20.05
N GLY A 34 10.88 31.79 19.45
CA GLY A 34 10.25 33.00 18.90
C GLY A 34 9.92 34.06 19.95
N GLU A 35 9.64 33.64 21.18
CA GLU A 35 9.41 34.53 22.34
C GLU A 35 10.72 35.01 22.99
N LEU A 36 11.78 34.19 22.99
CA LEU A 36 13.04 34.45 23.71
C LEU A 36 14.08 35.22 22.90
N LEU A 37 14.07 35.11 21.57
CA LEU A 37 15.10 35.65 20.69
C LEU A 37 14.51 36.71 19.75
N GLU A 38 15.28 37.78 19.55
CA GLU A 38 14.98 38.78 18.52
C GLU A 38 15.15 38.17 17.12
N HIS A 39 14.44 38.69 16.12
CA HIS A 39 14.53 38.18 14.74
C HIS A 39 15.94 38.17 14.15
N GLU A 40 16.77 39.18 14.43
CA GLU A 40 18.16 39.21 13.95
C GLU A 40 18.97 38.04 14.52
N GLN A 41 18.68 37.64 15.76
CA GLN A 41 19.31 36.50 16.43
C GLN A 41 18.82 35.16 15.87
N LEU A 42 17.54 35.07 15.47
CA LEU A 42 16.96 33.91 14.82
C LEU A 42 17.50 33.73 13.40
N LEU A 43 17.60 34.80 12.62
CA LEU A 43 18.14 34.79 11.25
C LEU A 43 19.61 34.41 11.23
N LEU A 44 20.42 34.97 12.13
CA LEU A 44 21.83 34.58 12.26
C LEU A 44 21.98 33.09 12.58
N ARG A 45 21.09 32.54 13.43
CA ARG A 45 21.10 31.11 13.75
C ARG A 45 20.60 30.25 12.60
N LEU A 46 19.67 30.75 11.79
CA LEU A 46 19.17 30.07 10.60
C LEU A 46 20.31 29.84 9.60
N GLU A 47 21.18 30.83 9.41
CA GLU A 47 22.38 30.70 8.56
C GLU A 47 23.43 29.74 9.11
N GLN A 48 23.47 29.57 10.43
CA GLN A 48 24.41 28.67 11.10
C GLN A 48 23.86 27.25 11.27
N ALA A 49 22.60 27.00 10.91
CA ALA A 49 21.97 25.71 11.12
C ALA A 49 22.66 24.61 10.30
N GLN A 50 23.02 23.51 10.97
CA GLN A 50 23.78 22.41 10.38
C GLN A 50 22.92 21.16 10.14
N SER A 51 21.68 21.15 10.64
CA SER A 51 20.77 20.01 10.48
C SER A 51 19.36 20.43 10.00
N PRO A 52 18.65 19.55 9.29
CA PRO A 52 17.25 19.78 8.88
C PRO A 52 16.33 20.14 10.04
N LEU A 53 16.56 19.52 11.20
CA LEU A 53 15.78 19.76 12.41
C LEU A 53 15.99 21.18 12.95
N GLN A 54 17.24 21.65 12.99
CA GLN A 54 17.55 23.02 13.41
C GLN A 54 16.90 24.04 12.47
N LEU A 55 17.02 23.82 11.16
CA LEU A 55 16.37 24.65 10.14
C LEU A 55 14.86 24.69 10.36
N GLN A 56 14.22 23.52 10.53
CA GLN A 56 12.78 23.44 10.78
C GLN A 56 12.37 24.25 12.01
N ILE A 57 13.03 24.04 13.16
CA ILE A 57 12.67 24.72 14.42
C ILE A 57 12.87 26.23 14.31
N LEU A 58 13.96 26.68 13.69
CA LEU A 58 14.25 28.10 13.52
C LEU A 58 13.25 28.79 12.58
N LEU A 59 12.87 28.14 11.48
CA LEU A 59 11.85 28.65 10.57
C LEU A 59 10.48 28.77 11.25
N LEU A 60 10.09 27.77 12.05
CA LEU A 60 8.86 27.82 12.84
C LEU A 60 8.96 28.88 13.96
N ALA A 61 10.12 29.06 14.60
CA ALA A 61 10.31 30.11 15.60
C ALA A 61 10.16 31.52 14.99
N ILE A 62 10.70 31.72 13.79
CA ILE A 62 10.54 32.98 13.03
C ILE A 62 9.07 33.18 12.65
N SER A 63 8.31 32.12 12.34
CA SER A 63 6.88 32.27 12.03
C SER A 63 6.06 32.72 13.24
N GLU A 64 6.47 32.38 14.46
CA GLU A 64 5.76 32.73 15.71
C GLU A 64 6.05 34.11 16.28
N SER A 65 7.17 34.74 15.91
CA SER A 65 7.60 35.97 16.59
C SER A 65 6.80 37.20 16.13
N ASP A 66 6.11 37.87 17.06
CA ASP A 66 5.29 39.07 16.78
C ASP A 66 6.09 40.36 16.51
N GLU A 67 7.42 40.29 16.50
CA GLU A 67 8.28 41.45 16.28
C GLU A 67 8.29 41.93 14.81
N VAL A 68 8.39 43.25 14.63
CA VAL A 68 8.50 43.88 13.31
C VAL A 68 9.93 43.75 12.78
N ILE A 69 10.12 43.00 11.68
CA ILE A 69 11.42 42.84 11.02
C ILE A 69 11.73 44.02 10.09
N ARG A 70 13.01 44.38 9.98
CA ARG A 70 13.54 45.33 8.98
C ARG A 70 13.47 44.72 7.57
N SER A 71 13.14 45.54 6.56
CA SER A 71 13.00 45.10 5.17
C SER A 71 14.25 44.43 4.58
N ALA A 72 15.46 44.88 4.97
CA ALA A 72 16.71 44.28 4.52
C ALA A 72 16.87 42.82 4.99
N SER A 73 16.46 42.52 6.21
CA SER A 73 16.49 41.17 6.79
C SER A 73 15.45 40.25 6.13
N VAL A 74 14.32 40.79 5.68
CA VAL A 74 13.31 40.05 4.89
C VAL A 74 13.85 39.65 3.51
N GLU A 75 14.64 40.51 2.86
CA GLU A 75 15.24 40.18 1.56
C GLU A 75 16.34 39.10 1.69
N GLN A 76 17.16 39.16 2.74
CA GLN A 76 18.13 38.12 3.05
C GLN A 76 17.44 36.79 3.33
N LEU A 77 16.38 36.80 4.16
CA LEU A 77 15.56 35.63 4.40
C LEU A 77 14.96 35.07 3.11
N ARG A 78 14.45 35.93 2.22
CA ARG A 78 13.90 35.53 0.92
C ARG A 78 14.92 34.75 0.08
N GLN A 79 16.19 35.17 0.06
CA GLN A 79 17.25 34.46 -0.66
C GLN A 79 17.51 33.08 -0.04
N THR A 80 17.67 33.01 1.28
CA THR A 80 17.85 31.74 2.00
C THR A 80 16.69 30.78 1.77
N LEU A 81 15.45 31.27 1.85
CA LEU A 81 14.25 30.46 1.63
C LEU A 81 14.11 29.96 0.19
N ALA A 82 14.49 30.78 -0.80
CA ALA A 82 14.50 30.36 -2.20
C ALA A 82 15.45 29.17 -2.43
N GLU A 83 16.65 29.21 -1.85
CA GLU A 83 17.60 28.10 -1.93
C GLU A 83 17.09 26.84 -1.22
N VAL A 84 16.50 27.01 -0.03
CA VAL A 84 15.92 25.92 0.75
C VAL A 84 14.77 25.25 -0.02
N LYS A 85 13.78 26.00 -0.51
CA LYS A 85 12.65 25.44 -1.27
C LYS A 85 13.09 24.76 -2.57
N LEU A 86 14.14 25.27 -3.20
CA LEU A 86 14.63 24.70 -4.45
C LEU A 86 15.35 23.37 -4.23
N ARG A 87 16.03 23.11 -3.11
CA ARG A 87 16.97 21.96 -3.05
C ARG A 87 17.00 21.21 -1.73
N HIS A 88 16.29 21.66 -0.70
CA HIS A 88 16.43 21.02 0.60
C HIS A 88 15.79 19.62 0.58
N PRO A 89 16.54 18.57 0.98
CA PRO A 89 16.07 17.19 0.84
C PRO A 89 14.98 16.81 1.86
N HIS A 90 14.72 17.62 2.89
CA HIS A 90 13.83 17.25 3.98
C HIS A 90 12.46 17.93 3.89
N PRO A 91 11.34 17.17 3.73
CA PRO A 91 10.00 17.74 3.60
C PRO A 91 9.55 18.61 4.78
N ALA A 92 9.96 18.24 5.99
CA ALA A 92 9.65 19.01 7.21
C ALA A 92 10.17 20.46 7.16
N VAL A 93 11.30 20.70 6.49
CA VAL A 93 11.83 22.05 6.29
C VAL A 93 10.97 22.82 5.28
N HIS A 94 10.54 22.17 4.19
CA HIS A 94 9.63 22.77 3.21
C HIS A 94 8.29 23.16 3.83
N ALA A 95 7.78 22.31 4.73
CA ALA A 95 6.60 22.57 5.52
C ALA A 95 6.79 23.78 6.43
N ALA A 96 7.93 23.88 7.15
CA ALA A 96 8.22 25.06 7.98
C ALA A 96 8.30 26.36 7.17
N VAL A 97 8.89 26.32 5.96
CA VAL A 97 8.86 27.49 5.04
C VAL A 97 7.42 27.84 4.65
N ARG A 98 6.56 26.84 4.38
CA ARG A 98 5.15 27.09 4.04
C ARG A 98 4.40 27.74 5.21
N THR A 99 4.60 27.24 6.44
CA THR A 99 4.03 27.85 7.65
C THR A 99 4.48 29.31 7.80
N LEU A 100 5.75 29.59 7.53
CA LEU A 100 6.27 30.95 7.57
C LEU A 100 5.62 31.87 6.53
N ILE A 101 5.49 31.41 5.28
CA ILE A 101 4.80 32.16 4.21
C ILE A 101 3.35 32.44 4.61
N ALA A 102 2.65 31.45 5.17
CA ALA A 102 1.25 31.56 5.57
C ALA A 102 1.04 32.52 6.76
N ARG A 103 1.94 32.52 7.75
CA ARG A 103 1.85 33.37 8.94
C ARG A 103 2.37 34.78 8.75
N ARG A 104 3.18 35.02 7.71
CA ARG A 104 3.81 36.32 7.41
C ARG A 104 3.47 36.83 6.00
N PRO A 105 2.18 36.98 5.63
CA PRO A 105 1.80 37.47 4.32
C PRO A 105 2.34 38.88 4.02
N GLU A 106 2.58 39.69 5.06
CA GLU A 106 3.15 41.03 4.96
C GLU A 106 4.58 41.06 4.44
N TRP A 107 5.30 39.92 4.43
CA TRP A 107 6.66 39.82 3.88
C TRP A 107 6.69 39.50 2.38
N GLN A 108 5.53 39.24 1.75
CA GLN A 108 5.41 38.97 0.31
C GLN A 108 6.39 37.88 -0.15
N LEU A 109 6.32 36.74 0.54
CA LEU A 109 7.11 35.55 0.25
C LEU A 109 6.35 34.54 -0.63
N ASP A 110 5.13 34.87 -1.05
CA ASP A 110 4.23 34.07 -1.89
C ASP A 110 4.90 33.56 -3.18
N ARG A 111 5.81 34.34 -3.75
CA ARG A 111 6.60 33.95 -4.93
C ARG A 111 7.51 32.73 -4.70
N LEU A 112 7.78 32.37 -3.44
CA LEU A 112 8.61 31.22 -3.05
C LEU A 112 7.80 29.93 -2.91
N ASP A 113 6.46 30.00 -2.89
CA ASP A 113 5.62 28.82 -2.70
C ASP A 113 5.43 28.01 -4.00
N ALA A 114 5.82 28.58 -5.14
CA ALA A 114 5.86 27.89 -6.42
C ALA A 114 7.12 27.01 -6.52
N THR A 115 7.05 25.77 -6.03
CA THR A 115 8.09 24.78 -6.34
C THR A 115 8.03 24.44 -7.83
N PRO A 116 9.15 24.43 -8.57
CA PRO A 116 9.15 24.11 -10.00
C PRO A 116 8.49 22.74 -10.28
N HIS A 117 7.60 22.70 -11.27
CA HIS A 117 6.93 21.47 -11.68
C HIS A 117 7.92 20.37 -12.08
N GLY A 118 7.59 19.11 -11.74
CA GLY A 118 8.40 17.95 -12.12
C GLY A 118 9.69 17.78 -11.33
N GLN A 119 9.89 18.56 -10.27
CA GLN A 119 11.02 18.39 -9.38
C GLN A 119 10.83 17.18 -8.46
N SER A 120 11.89 16.38 -8.29
CA SER A 120 11.89 15.18 -7.47
C SER A 120 13.20 15.06 -6.69
N THR A 121 13.11 14.55 -5.47
CA THR A 121 14.24 14.12 -4.63
C THR A 121 13.96 12.71 -4.10
N ASP A 122 14.87 12.15 -3.31
CA ASP A 122 14.62 10.90 -2.60
C ASP A 122 13.52 11.01 -1.52
N ALA A 123 13.09 12.22 -1.16
CA ALA A 123 12.16 12.45 -0.04
C ALA A 123 10.82 13.09 -0.44
N TRP A 124 10.72 13.71 -1.61
CA TRP A 124 9.49 14.36 -2.07
C TRP A 124 9.49 14.53 -3.60
N VAL A 125 8.29 14.67 -4.17
CA VAL A 125 8.04 14.96 -5.58
C VAL A 125 7.03 16.10 -5.72
N VAL A 126 7.09 16.87 -6.81
CA VAL A 126 6.12 17.93 -7.11
C VAL A 126 5.40 17.63 -8.41
N ASN A 127 4.08 17.60 -8.36
CA ASN A 127 3.24 17.34 -9.53
C ASN A 127 3.18 18.56 -10.48
N SER A 128 2.53 18.39 -11.62
CA SER A 128 2.31 19.42 -12.64
C SER A 128 1.38 20.57 -12.22
N GLN A 129 0.77 20.49 -11.04
CA GLN A 129 -0.01 21.58 -10.41
C GLN A 129 0.79 22.32 -9.33
N GLY A 130 2.01 21.88 -9.02
CA GLY A 130 2.84 22.48 -7.98
C GLY A 130 2.60 21.91 -6.57
N SER A 131 1.72 20.92 -6.42
CA SER A 131 1.49 20.23 -5.15
C SER A 131 2.67 19.32 -4.81
N GLN A 132 3.23 19.49 -3.61
CA GLN A 132 4.29 18.62 -3.09
C GLN A 132 3.70 17.35 -2.48
N LEU A 133 4.27 16.20 -2.84
CA LEU A 133 3.98 14.90 -2.26
C LEU A 133 5.25 14.37 -1.57
N ASN A 134 5.15 14.05 -0.29
CA ASN A 134 6.25 13.54 0.52
C ASN A 134 6.35 12.02 0.35
N ILE A 135 7.55 11.51 0.11
CA ILE A 135 7.83 10.09 -0.13
C ILE A 135 7.89 9.35 1.21
N VAL A 136 6.94 8.45 1.40
CA VAL A 136 6.79 7.56 2.54
C VAL A 136 7.27 6.17 2.13
N ARG A 137 8.22 5.62 2.89
CA ARG A 137 8.73 4.26 2.67
C ARG A 137 8.08 3.31 3.67
N SER A 138 8.04 2.01 3.41
CA SER A 138 7.65 1.06 4.46
C SER A 138 8.74 0.95 5.53
N ALA A 139 8.35 0.70 6.78
CA ALA A 139 9.26 0.54 7.92
C ALA A 139 10.18 -0.68 7.75
N ASP A 140 9.70 -1.74 7.10
CA ASP A 140 10.47 -2.96 6.82
C ASP A 140 11.32 -2.87 5.53
N GLY A 141 11.20 -1.76 4.78
CA GLY A 141 11.87 -1.56 3.49
C GLY A 141 11.41 -2.51 2.37
N LYS A 142 10.39 -3.34 2.59
CA LYS A 142 9.96 -4.36 1.62
C LYS A 142 8.95 -3.84 0.61
N ARG A 143 8.13 -2.87 0.99
CA ARG A 143 7.14 -2.23 0.09
C ARG A 143 7.72 -0.99 -0.59
N GLY A 144 7.24 -0.74 -1.79
CA GLY A 144 7.55 0.43 -2.61
C GLY A 144 7.24 1.73 -1.90
N ALA A 145 7.98 2.76 -2.26
CA ALA A 145 7.80 4.08 -1.70
C ALA A 145 6.56 4.75 -2.30
N VAL A 146 5.71 5.32 -1.45
CA VAL A 146 4.49 6.01 -1.85
C VAL A 146 4.68 7.50 -1.60
N ALA A 147 4.48 8.33 -2.62
CA ALA A 147 4.41 9.77 -2.44
C ALA A 147 2.98 10.19 -2.08
N ILE A 148 2.80 10.92 -0.98
CA ILE A 148 1.51 11.38 -0.48
C ILE A 148 1.53 12.89 -0.31
N ALA A 149 0.50 13.58 -0.79
CA ALA A 149 0.39 15.04 -0.72
C ALA A 149 0.54 15.54 0.72
N GLU A 150 1.36 16.58 0.89
CA GLU A 150 1.67 17.14 2.21
C GLU A 150 0.43 17.74 2.90
N ARG A 151 -0.59 18.11 2.13
CA ARG A 151 -1.84 18.74 2.57
C ARG A 151 -3.02 18.27 1.71
N GLU A 152 -4.23 18.69 2.10
CA GLU A 152 -5.44 18.45 1.32
C GLU A 152 -5.37 19.11 -0.06
N THR A 153 -6.11 18.55 -1.02
CA THR A 153 -6.29 19.14 -2.36
C THR A 153 -7.09 20.42 -2.23
N THR A 154 -6.61 21.51 -2.82
CA THR A 154 -7.28 22.81 -2.73
C THR A 154 -8.38 22.99 -3.77
N VAL A 155 -9.27 23.97 -3.54
CA VAL A 155 -10.25 24.42 -4.53
C VAL A 155 -9.58 24.87 -5.83
N ALA A 156 -8.44 25.56 -5.76
CA ALA A 156 -7.72 26.01 -6.95
C ALA A 156 -7.14 24.85 -7.77
N GLU A 157 -6.52 23.86 -7.12
CA GLU A 157 -6.01 22.67 -7.78
C GLU A 157 -7.15 21.88 -8.42
N PHE A 158 -8.26 21.70 -7.70
CA PHE A 158 -9.45 21.02 -8.21
C PHE A 158 -10.08 21.73 -9.42
N ALA A 159 -10.26 23.04 -9.33
CA ALA A 159 -10.86 23.87 -10.38
C ALA A 159 -10.03 23.89 -11.67
N GLU A 160 -8.72 23.74 -11.59
CA GLU A 160 -7.87 23.70 -12.78
C GLU A 160 -8.16 22.48 -13.66
N LEU A 161 -8.43 21.32 -13.05
CA LEU A 161 -8.69 20.07 -13.77
C LEU A 161 -10.17 19.83 -14.04
N LEU A 162 -11.05 20.27 -13.13
CA LEU A 162 -12.50 20.04 -13.19
C LEU A 162 -13.29 21.35 -13.04
N PRO A 163 -13.10 22.35 -13.93
CA PRO A 163 -13.60 23.72 -13.75
C PRO A 163 -15.13 23.88 -13.74
N GLN A 164 -15.87 22.87 -14.21
CA GLN A 164 -17.34 22.90 -14.31
C GLN A 164 -18.02 22.18 -13.13
N HIS A 165 -17.26 21.72 -12.15
CA HIS A 165 -17.80 20.96 -11.03
C HIS A 165 -18.63 21.84 -10.09
N GLN A 166 -19.77 21.32 -9.62
CA GLN A 166 -20.77 22.06 -8.83
C GLN A 166 -20.27 22.55 -7.46
N SER A 167 -19.23 21.91 -6.91
CA SER A 167 -18.66 22.29 -5.60
C SER A 167 -17.75 23.52 -5.66
N LEU A 168 -17.42 24.00 -6.85
CA LEU A 168 -16.55 25.15 -7.03
C LEU A 168 -17.32 26.44 -6.77
N ASP A 169 -17.08 27.03 -5.60
CA ASP A 169 -17.58 28.35 -5.28
C ASP A 169 -16.77 29.42 -6.04
N SER A 170 -17.45 30.40 -6.62
CA SER A 170 -16.84 31.35 -7.57
C SER A 170 -15.95 32.43 -6.94
N GLU A 171 -15.77 32.40 -5.61
CA GLU A 171 -15.02 33.42 -4.87
C GLU A 171 -13.51 33.15 -4.84
N ALA A 172 -12.70 34.15 -5.21
CA ALA A 172 -11.24 34.07 -5.13
C ALA A 172 -10.70 33.81 -3.69
N ARG A 173 -11.52 34.06 -2.66
CA ARG A 173 -11.15 33.92 -1.24
C ARG A 173 -11.03 32.46 -0.77
N VAL A 174 -11.57 31.48 -1.51
CA VAL A 174 -11.54 30.07 -1.11
C VAL A 174 -10.54 29.23 -1.91
N ARG A 175 -9.71 29.86 -2.75
CA ARG A 175 -8.77 29.14 -3.63
C ARG A 175 -7.83 28.19 -2.88
N ASP A 176 -7.33 28.62 -1.74
CA ASP A 176 -6.36 27.86 -0.92
C ASP A 176 -7.05 27.05 0.20
N TYR A 177 -8.38 26.94 0.19
CA TYR A 177 -9.11 26.09 1.11
C TYR A 177 -9.15 24.65 0.58
N PRO A 178 -9.31 23.64 1.45
CA PRO A 178 -9.51 22.28 1.00
C PRO A 178 -10.79 22.19 0.13
N ILE A 179 -10.71 21.45 -0.96
CA ILE A 179 -11.91 21.11 -1.72
C ILE A 179 -12.83 20.26 -0.84
N ARG A 180 -14.12 20.59 -0.83
CA ARG A 180 -15.17 19.90 -0.07
C ARG A 180 -16.43 19.75 -0.92
N ASN A 181 -17.46 19.09 -0.39
CA ASN A 181 -18.67 18.76 -1.15
C ASN A 181 -18.35 17.95 -2.43
N VAL A 182 -17.37 17.06 -2.32
CA VAL A 182 -16.96 16.16 -3.39
C VAL A 182 -17.26 14.73 -2.98
N THR A 183 -17.79 13.96 -3.91
CA THR A 183 -17.98 12.52 -3.76
C THR A 183 -16.64 11.81 -3.87
N TRP A 184 -16.59 10.54 -3.49
CA TRP A 184 -15.44 9.70 -3.78
C TRP A 184 -15.19 9.58 -5.29
N LEU A 185 -16.27 9.56 -6.09
CA LEU A 185 -16.20 9.55 -7.56
C LEU A 185 -15.53 10.81 -8.13
N ASP A 186 -15.82 11.98 -7.55
CA ASP A 186 -15.19 13.24 -7.98
C ASP A 186 -13.70 13.25 -7.65
N ALA A 187 -13.32 12.70 -6.49
CA ALA A 187 -11.93 12.59 -6.06
C ALA A 187 -11.12 11.66 -6.99
N ILE A 188 -11.67 10.50 -7.40
CA ILE A 188 -10.98 9.62 -8.35
C ILE A 188 -10.97 10.17 -9.78
N ALA A 189 -12.00 10.93 -10.18
CA ALA A 189 -12.04 11.63 -11.45
C ALA A 189 -10.94 12.70 -11.53
N PHE A 190 -10.67 13.39 -10.42
CA PHE A 190 -9.55 14.31 -10.29
C PHE A 190 -8.19 13.58 -10.44
N CYS A 191 -8.00 12.44 -9.78
CA CYS A 191 -6.80 11.62 -9.96
C CYS A 191 -6.59 11.21 -11.43
N HIS A 192 -7.67 10.80 -12.11
CA HIS A 192 -7.62 10.46 -13.53
C HIS A 192 -7.29 11.67 -14.41
N ALA A 193 -7.91 12.83 -14.18
CA ALA A 193 -7.60 14.07 -14.90
C ALA A 193 -6.14 14.49 -14.73
N LEU A 194 -5.56 14.29 -13.54
CA LEU A 194 -4.15 14.57 -13.28
C LEU A 194 -3.23 13.58 -14.03
N ASN A 195 -3.58 12.30 -14.09
CA ASN A 195 -2.88 11.31 -14.92
C ASN A 195 -2.86 11.72 -16.40
N LEU A 196 -3.99 12.22 -16.93
CA LEU A 196 -4.07 12.73 -18.31
C LEU A 196 -3.18 13.96 -18.51
N LYS A 197 -3.23 14.93 -17.59
CA LYS A 197 -2.41 16.15 -17.65
C LYS A 197 -0.92 15.83 -17.67
N GLU A 198 -0.49 14.85 -16.88
CA GLU A 198 0.92 14.41 -16.79
C GLU A 198 1.30 13.33 -17.81
N GLN A 199 0.37 12.94 -18.70
CA GLN A 199 0.61 11.93 -19.73
C GLN A 199 1.08 10.59 -19.14
N ILE A 200 0.58 10.23 -17.95
CA ILE A 200 0.85 8.93 -17.35
C ILE A 200 0.21 7.85 -18.23
N PRO A 201 0.94 6.78 -18.60
CA PRO A 201 0.39 5.74 -19.48
C PRO A 201 -0.86 5.05 -18.89
N PRO A 202 -1.87 4.69 -19.71
CA PRO A 202 -3.11 4.08 -19.23
C PRO A 202 -2.95 2.82 -18.36
N GLU A 203 -1.95 2.01 -18.65
CA GLU A 203 -1.58 0.82 -17.87
C GLU A 203 -1.11 1.15 -16.44
N GLN A 204 -0.72 2.40 -16.18
CA GLN A 204 -0.34 2.88 -14.86
C GLN A 204 -1.48 3.59 -14.12
N TRP A 205 -2.68 3.70 -14.71
CA TRP A 205 -3.81 4.35 -14.03
C TRP A 205 -4.41 3.46 -12.95
N CYS A 206 -4.60 4.01 -11.76
CA CYS A 206 -5.26 3.32 -10.64
C CYS A 206 -6.79 3.36 -10.70
N TYR A 207 -7.35 4.24 -11.54
CA TYR A 207 -8.78 4.41 -11.75
C TYR A 207 -9.05 4.49 -13.25
N LEU A 208 -9.79 3.50 -13.76
CA LEU A 208 -10.20 3.45 -15.16
C LEU A 208 -11.57 4.12 -15.31
N PRO A 209 -11.70 5.09 -16.23
CA PRO A 209 -12.98 5.76 -16.45
C PRO A 209 -14.02 4.79 -17.01
N PRO A 210 -15.31 5.07 -16.85
CA PRO A 210 -16.37 4.27 -17.44
C PRO A 210 -16.23 4.16 -18.96
N VAL A 211 -16.47 2.97 -19.51
CA VAL A 211 -16.45 2.68 -20.96
C VAL A 211 -17.85 2.33 -21.47
N ASP A 212 -18.08 2.50 -22.77
CA ASP A 212 -19.28 2.03 -23.49
C ASP A 212 -20.64 2.47 -22.92
N GLY A 213 -20.72 3.69 -22.37
CA GLY A 213 -21.94 4.25 -21.78
C GLY A 213 -22.25 3.75 -20.37
N SER A 214 -21.33 3.00 -19.75
CA SER A 214 -21.32 2.73 -18.31
C SER A 214 -21.18 4.03 -17.51
N THR A 215 -21.65 4.01 -16.27
CA THR A 215 -21.38 5.07 -15.26
C THR A 215 -20.38 4.63 -14.19
N SER A 216 -19.89 3.39 -14.25
CA SER A 216 -19.08 2.78 -13.21
C SER A 216 -17.60 2.88 -13.53
N TRP A 217 -16.85 3.51 -12.62
CA TRP A 217 -15.40 3.48 -12.59
C TRP A 217 -14.90 2.09 -12.20
N THR A 218 -13.74 1.71 -12.72
CA THR A 218 -13.12 0.41 -12.39
C THR A 218 -11.77 0.63 -11.72
N ILE A 219 -11.55 -0.05 -10.59
CA ILE A 219 -10.23 -0.14 -9.94
C ILE A 219 -9.56 -1.40 -10.49
N PRO A 220 -8.44 -1.27 -11.24
CA PRO A 220 -7.70 -2.44 -11.72
C PRO A 220 -7.22 -3.28 -10.54
N PRO A 221 -7.27 -4.62 -10.61
CA PRO A 221 -6.84 -5.44 -9.48
C PRO A 221 -5.35 -5.35 -9.13
N ASP A 222 -4.54 -4.88 -10.08
CA ASP A 222 -3.12 -4.60 -9.96
C ASP A 222 -2.81 -3.13 -9.58
N TYR A 223 -3.81 -2.32 -9.18
CA TYR A 223 -3.61 -0.90 -8.85
C TYR A 223 -2.45 -0.67 -7.86
N ALA A 224 -2.20 -1.63 -6.97
CA ALA A 224 -1.17 -1.55 -5.94
C ALA A 224 0.27 -1.47 -6.51
N VAL A 225 0.48 -1.87 -7.76
CA VAL A 225 1.78 -1.81 -8.46
C VAL A 225 1.81 -0.78 -9.60
N ARG A 226 0.74 0.01 -9.74
CA ARG A 226 0.62 1.08 -10.72
C ARG A 226 1.10 2.42 -10.15
N THR A 227 1.76 3.22 -10.97
CA THR A 227 2.42 4.48 -10.55
C THR A 227 1.59 5.74 -10.76
N GLY A 228 0.36 5.61 -11.28
CA GLY A 228 -0.57 6.72 -11.47
C GLY A 228 -1.16 7.23 -10.15
N TYR A 229 -1.70 8.45 -10.21
CA TYR A 229 -2.34 9.10 -9.07
C TYR A 229 -3.56 8.32 -8.60
N ARG A 230 -3.70 8.25 -7.28
CA ARG A 230 -4.83 7.69 -6.55
C ARG A 230 -5.05 8.39 -5.21
N LEU A 231 -6.08 7.98 -4.48
CA LEU A 231 -6.20 8.31 -3.07
C LEU A 231 -5.23 7.44 -2.23
N PRO A 232 -4.78 7.89 -1.04
CA PRO A 232 -4.06 7.06 -0.09
C PRO A 232 -4.90 5.86 0.37
N THR A 233 -4.30 4.69 0.57
CA THR A 233 -4.97 3.60 1.29
C THR A 233 -5.14 3.96 2.76
N GLN A 234 -6.05 3.30 3.50
CA GLN A 234 -6.18 3.58 4.93
C GLN A 234 -4.87 3.27 5.66
N ARG A 235 -4.16 2.22 5.24
CA ARG A 235 -2.86 1.86 5.81
C ARG A 235 -1.79 2.91 5.52
N GLU A 236 -1.73 3.46 4.31
CA GLU A 236 -0.79 4.54 3.96
C GLU A 236 -1.09 5.83 4.73
N TRP A 237 -2.37 6.17 4.88
CA TRP A 237 -2.80 7.30 5.68
C TRP A 237 -2.42 7.11 7.16
N GLN A 238 -2.62 5.91 7.70
CA GLN A 238 -2.17 5.59 9.05
C GLN A 238 -0.64 5.65 9.20
N GLN A 239 0.12 5.26 8.17
CA GLN A 239 1.58 5.33 8.19
C GLN A 239 2.10 6.77 8.29
N ILE A 240 1.45 7.75 7.66
CA ILE A 240 1.88 9.15 7.77
C ILE A 240 1.59 9.72 9.16
N ILE A 241 0.52 9.27 9.83
CA ILE A 241 0.28 9.57 11.25
C ILE A 241 1.38 8.97 12.12
N GLU A 242 1.62 7.66 11.98
CA GLU A 242 2.61 6.92 12.78
C GLU A 242 4.02 7.51 12.64
N ARG A 243 4.36 8.05 11.46
CA ARG A 243 5.66 8.67 11.18
C ARG A 243 5.75 10.14 11.56
N GLY A 244 4.66 10.88 11.41
CA GLY A 244 4.60 12.30 11.75
C GLY A 244 4.51 12.47 13.26
N LEU A 245 3.44 11.97 13.85
CA LEU A 245 3.10 12.20 15.25
C LEU A 245 3.58 11.07 16.17
N GLY A 246 4.10 9.96 15.65
CA GLY A 246 4.46 8.80 16.48
C GLY A 246 3.23 8.09 17.07
N GLN A 247 3.42 7.36 18.18
CA GLN A 247 2.33 6.76 18.98
C GLN A 247 1.72 7.77 19.97
N LEU A 248 1.57 9.02 19.57
CA LEU A 248 1.10 10.10 20.45
C LEU A 248 -0.30 9.82 21.00
N LYS A 249 -0.49 10.08 22.29
CA LYS A 249 -1.80 10.02 22.95
C LYS A 249 -2.50 11.39 22.89
N PRO A 250 -3.84 11.42 22.80
CA PRO A 250 -4.62 12.66 22.68
C PRO A 250 -4.46 13.69 23.80
N ASP A 251 -3.93 13.30 24.97
CA ASP A 251 -3.73 14.13 26.16
C ASP A 251 -2.41 14.92 26.18
N GLU A 252 -1.49 14.65 25.23
CA GLU A 252 -0.17 15.30 25.15
C GLU A 252 -0.05 16.34 24.01
N LEU A 253 -1.13 16.57 23.24
CA LEU A 253 -1.15 17.46 22.08
C LEU A 253 -1.90 18.76 22.38
N ALA A 254 -1.28 19.89 22.01
CA ALA A 254 -2.00 21.14 21.82
C ALA A 254 -2.71 21.06 20.46
N TRP A 255 -3.80 20.28 20.39
CA TRP A 255 -4.51 19.97 19.15
C TRP A 255 -4.81 21.21 18.30
N ASN A 256 -5.18 22.32 18.93
CA ASN A 256 -5.50 23.56 18.23
C ASN A 256 -4.32 24.17 17.43
N ASP A 257 -3.08 23.74 17.70
CA ASP A 257 -1.90 24.19 16.97
C ASP A 257 -1.67 23.38 15.69
N PHE A 258 -2.11 22.12 15.65
CA PHE A 258 -1.87 21.17 14.55
C PHE A 258 -3.11 20.82 13.73
N ALA A 259 -4.29 21.23 14.21
CA ALA A 259 -5.58 20.81 13.70
C ALA A 259 -6.62 21.93 13.79
N TRP A 260 -7.47 22.03 12.76
CA TRP A 260 -8.70 22.80 12.84
C TRP A 260 -9.84 21.90 13.33
N LEU A 261 -10.31 22.13 14.55
CA LEU A 261 -11.31 21.34 15.27
C LEU A 261 -12.43 22.22 15.81
N ALA A 262 -13.48 21.63 16.38
CA ALA A 262 -14.60 22.39 16.95
C ALA A 262 -14.17 23.47 17.96
N THR A 263 -13.04 23.25 18.63
CA THR A 263 -12.45 24.10 19.66
C THR A 263 -11.78 25.38 19.14
N ASN A 264 -11.30 25.41 17.89
CA ASN A 264 -10.58 26.56 17.31
C ASN A 264 -11.05 26.97 15.91
N SER A 265 -11.82 26.13 15.21
CA SER A 265 -12.24 26.36 13.83
C SER A 265 -13.29 27.46 13.69
N GLN A 266 -14.03 27.76 14.76
CA GLN A 266 -15.23 28.62 14.75
C GLN A 266 -16.34 28.09 13.83
N GLY A 267 -16.40 26.76 13.65
CA GLY A 267 -17.41 26.10 12.83
C GLY A 267 -17.22 26.30 11.32
N ARG A 268 -15.98 26.51 10.87
CA ARG A 268 -15.65 26.67 9.45
C ARG A 268 -14.34 25.96 9.09
N ILE A 269 -14.20 25.58 7.83
CA ILE A 269 -12.92 25.20 7.23
C ILE A 269 -11.98 26.41 7.17
N HIS A 270 -10.68 26.15 6.99
CA HIS A 270 -9.62 27.15 6.90
C HIS A 270 -8.71 26.86 5.69
N PRO A 271 -7.89 27.83 5.25
CA PRO A 271 -6.88 27.57 4.24
C PRO A 271 -6.00 26.38 4.66
N VAL A 272 -5.69 25.51 3.70
CA VAL A 272 -4.79 24.36 3.93
C VAL A 272 -3.44 24.84 4.47
N ALA A 273 -2.77 24.00 5.25
CA ALA A 273 -1.45 24.24 5.82
C ALA A 273 -1.32 25.53 6.65
N SER A 274 -2.42 25.96 7.29
CA SER A 274 -2.44 27.11 8.21
C SER A 274 -2.17 26.72 9.68
N CYS A 275 -2.33 25.44 10.03
CA CYS A 275 -1.83 24.85 11.27
C CYS A 275 -0.35 24.41 11.15
N PHE A 276 0.26 24.02 12.27
CA PHE A 276 1.62 23.48 12.26
C PHE A 276 1.71 22.14 11.55
N PRO A 277 2.80 21.90 10.80
CA PRO A 277 3.05 20.60 10.22
C PRO A 277 3.58 19.61 11.27
N THR A 278 3.40 18.34 10.96
CA THR A 278 4.06 17.22 11.65
C THR A 278 5.57 17.20 11.40
N ALA A 279 6.34 16.42 12.18
CA ALA A 279 7.77 16.21 11.95
C ALA A 279 8.13 15.65 10.57
N SER A 280 7.20 14.95 9.93
CA SER A 280 7.36 14.40 8.59
C SER A 280 6.92 15.37 7.49
N GLY A 281 6.46 16.57 7.85
CA GLY A 281 6.11 17.64 6.90
C GLY A 281 4.71 17.53 6.31
N PHE A 282 3.77 16.89 7.01
CA PHE A 282 2.35 16.86 6.62
C PHE A 282 1.52 17.82 7.46
N PHE A 283 0.48 18.38 6.84
CA PHE A 283 -0.50 19.29 7.42
C PHE A 283 -1.89 18.67 7.44
N ASP A 284 -2.74 19.21 8.31
CA ASP A 284 -4.20 19.00 8.32
C ASP A 284 -4.58 17.51 8.36
N LEU A 285 -3.76 16.68 9.02
CA LEU A 285 -4.05 15.25 9.18
C LEU A 285 -5.15 15.00 10.21
N PHE A 286 -5.48 16.00 11.02
CA PHE A 286 -6.54 15.94 12.01
C PHE A 286 -7.39 17.19 11.87
N GLY A 287 -8.65 17.04 11.50
CA GLY A 287 -9.53 18.18 11.31
C GLY A 287 -9.36 18.89 9.97
N ASN A 288 -9.82 20.14 9.91
CA ASN A 288 -10.13 20.86 8.67
C ASN A 288 -11.19 20.11 7.85
N VAL A 289 -10.83 19.16 6.99
CA VAL A 289 -11.79 18.20 6.41
C VAL A 289 -11.35 16.76 6.60
N SER A 290 -12.33 15.86 6.75
CA SER A 290 -12.06 14.43 6.62
C SER A 290 -11.67 14.10 5.18
N GLU A 291 -10.91 13.02 4.98
CA GLU A 291 -10.29 12.72 3.70
C GLU A 291 -10.71 11.36 3.16
N TRP A 292 -11.24 11.34 1.94
CA TRP A 292 -11.50 10.09 1.22
C TRP A 292 -10.22 9.25 1.06
N THR A 293 -10.30 7.96 1.38
CA THR A 293 -9.24 6.97 1.13
C THR A 293 -9.56 6.10 -0.08
N HIS A 294 -8.56 5.36 -0.55
CA HIS A 294 -8.64 4.52 -1.75
C HIS A 294 -9.69 3.43 -1.66
N GLU A 295 -9.85 2.80 -0.49
CA GLU A 295 -10.58 1.54 -0.33
C GLU A 295 -12.10 1.76 -0.34
N PRO A 296 -12.83 1.35 -1.39
CA PRO A 296 -14.25 1.11 -1.24
C PRO A 296 -14.45 -0.21 -0.47
N ALA A 297 -15.08 -0.16 0.70
CA ALA A 297 -15.58 -1.35 1.36
C ALA A 297 -16.86 -1.81 0.66
N THR A 298 -16.82 -2.98 0.02
CA THR A 298 -18.04 -3.75 -0.24
C THR A 298 -18.51 -4.34 1.09
N ILE A 299 -19.55 -3.77 1.68
CA ILE A 299 -20.31 -4.48 2.72
C ILE A 299 -21.24 -5.44 1.98
N GLU A 300 -20.98 -6.74 2.07
CA GLU A 300 -22.02 -7.71 1.75
C GLU A 300 -23.20 -7.48 2.70
N PRO A 301 -24.44 -7.35 2.20
CA PRO A 301 -25.58 -7.07 3.06
C PRO A 301 -25.74 -8.20 4.07
N ILE A 302 -25.59 -7.87 5.36
CA ILE A 302 -25.72 -8.82 6.48
C ILE A 302 -27.17 -9.36 6.61
N LEU A 303 -28.13 -8.84 5.83
CA LEU A 303 -29.51 -9.32 5.79
C LEU A 303 -30.12 -9.26 4.37
N PRO A 304 -31.02 -10.20 3.98
CA PRO A 304 -31.51 -10.35 2.60
C PRO A 304 -32.55 -9.29 2.15
N ILE A 305 -32.63 -8.13 2.82
CA ILE A 305 -33.78 -7.22 2.67
C ILE A 305 -33.46 -5.92 1.92
N VAL A 306 -32.20 -5.60 1.62
CA VAL A 306 -31.89 -4.39 0.84
C VAL A 306 -31.23 -4.80 -0.48
N ALA A 307 -32.03 -4.79 -1.54
CA ALA A 307 -31.59 -4.91 -2.91
C ALA A 307 -30.82 -3.63 -3.29
N GLU A 308 -29.58 -3.83 -3.77
CA GLU A 308 -28.56 -2.86 -4.23
C GLU A 308 -27.36 -2.78 -3.27
N THR A 309 -26.25 -3.41 -3.68
CA THR A 309 -24.96 -3.33 -2.99
C THR A 309 -24.47 -1.88 -3.03
N THR A 310 -24.66 -1.13 -1.94
CA THR A 310 -24.14 0.23 -1.84
C THR A 310 -22.63 0.14 -1.63
N MET A 311 -21.85 0.61 -2.60
CA MET A 311 -20.40 0.76 -2.43
C MET A 311 -20.14 1.89 -1.44
N LEU A 312 -19.37 1.60 -0.39
CA LEU A 312 -18.96 2.59 0.59
C LEU A 312 -17.48 2.87 0.43
N ALA A 313 -17.05 4.12 0.54
CA ALA A 313 -15.66 4.50 0.75
C ALA A 313 -15.47 5.04 2.17
N ARG A 314 -14.22 5.03 2.64
CA ARG A 314 -13.90 5.50 3.98
C ARG A 314 -13.34 6.92 3.94
N ALA A 315 -13.80 7.78 4.86
CA ALA A 315 -13.25 9.11 5.10
C ALA A 315 -12.58 9.15 6.47
N VAL A 316 -11.31 9.56 6.55
CA VAL A 316 -10.48 9.53 7.78
C VAL A 316 -10.01 10.93 8.19
N GLY A 317 -9.38 11.09 9.35
CA GLY A 317 -8.75 12.35 9.78
C GLY A 317 -9.69 13.30 10.55
N GLY A 318 -11.00 13.17 10.36
CA GLY A 318 -11.97 14.04 11.01
C GLY A 318 -11.97 15.46 10.47
N ASP A 319 -12.93 16.28 10.88
CA ASP A 319 -13.14 17.61 10.30
C ASP A 319 -13.21 18.74 11.35
N PHE A 320 -13.38 19.97 10.86
CA PHE A 320 -13.46 21.20 11.65
C PHE A 320 -14.54 21.22 12.73
N SER A 321 -15.53 20.34 12.69
CA SER A 321 -16.63 20.25 13.66
C SER A 321 -16.42 19.16 14.72
N MET A 322 -15.36 18.36 14.62
CA MET A 322 -15.10 17.24 15.53
C MET A 322 -14.33 17.64 16.80
N SER A 323 -14.51 16.86 17.87
CA SER A 323 -13.90 17.08 19.18
C SER A 323 -12.54 16.39 19.28
N PRO A 324 -11.50 16.99 19.91
CA PRO A 324 -10.16 16.41 20.09
C PRO A 324 -10.08 14.93 20.52
N TRP A 325 -11.12 14.42 21.18
CA TRP A 325 -11.16 13.08 21.79
C TRP A 325 -11.72 11.97 20.87
N ASP A 326 -12.17 12.31 19.67
CA ASP A 326 -12.74 11.34 18.74
C ASP A 326 -11.65 10.50 18.05
N ASP A 327 -11.88 9.18 17.91
CA ASP A 327 -10.99 8.29 17.15
C ASP A 327 -11.16 8.53 15.64
N ARG A 328 -10.28 9.39 15.11
CA ARG A 328 -10.28 9.84 13.70
C ARG A 328 -9.55 8.90 12.74
N THR A 329 -8.82 7.92 13.28
CA THR A 329 -8.01 6.99 12.47
C THR A 329 -8.86 5.92 11.80
N ARG A 330 -9.99 5.56 12.42
CA ARG A 330 -10.91 4.54 11.90
C ARG A 330 -11.79 5.06 10.77
N GLY A 331 -12.15 6.35 10.79
CA GLY A 331 -12.96 6.99 9.76
C GLY A 331 -14.39 6.48 9.60
N ASP A 332 -15.22 7.26 8.92
CA ASP A 332 -16.60 6.90 8.57
C ASP A 332 -16.66 6.17 7.22
N ALA A 333 -17.49 5.12 7.13
CA ALA A 333 -17.79 4.46 5.85
C ALA A 333 -19.08 5.05 5.26
N LEU A 334 -18.97 5.64 4.08
CA LEU A 334 -20.01 6.44 3.45
C LEU A 334 -20.22 6.02 1.98
N PRO A 335 -21.44 6.09 1.44
CA PRO A 335 -21.69 5.85 0.02
C PRO A 335 -20.74 6.64 -0.88
N ILE A 336 -20.20 5.99 -1.91
CA ILE A 336 -19.23 6.61 -2.83
C ILE A 336 -19.77 7.82 -3.59
N ASN A 337 -21.10 7.99 -3.64
CA ASN A 337 -21.82 9.10 -4.25
C ASN A 337 -22.33 10.14 -3.24
N GLU A 338 -22.04 9.98 -1.94
CA GLU A 338 -22.38 10.96 -0.91
C GLU A 338 -21.37 12.11 -0.92
N THR A 339 -21.86 13.34 -0.78
CA THR A 339 -21.03 14.53 -0.55
C THR A 339 -21.29 15.06 0.84
N ARG A 340 -20.24 15.52 1.53
CA ARG A 340 -20.37 16.32 2.76
C ARG A 340 -19.50 17.57 2.68
N GLU A 341 -19.93 18.62 3.35
CA GLU A 341 -19.12 19.83 3.48
C GLU A 341 -17.88 19.64 4.37
N THR A 342 -17.85 18.54 5.12
CA THR A 342 -16.77 18.14 6.00
C THR A 342 -15.79 17.16 5.36
N ILE A 343 -15.97 16.79 4.07
CA ILE A 343 -15.12 15.78 3.41
C ILE A 343 -14.47 16.35 2.15
N GLY A 344 -13.15 16.20 2.09
CA GLY A 344 -12.29 16.42 0.94
C GLY A 344 -11.40 15.21 0.68
N PHE A 345 -10.19 15.44 0.15
CA PHE A 345 -9.21 14.38 -0.09
C PHE A 345 -7.80 14.93 -0.32
N ARG A 346 -6.80 14.06 -0.19
CA ARG A 346 -5.41 14.30 -0.60
C ARG A 346 -4.95 13.25 -1.61
N LEU A 347 -3.89 13.56 -2.36
CA LEU A 347 -3.34 12.67 -3.39
C LEU A 347 -2.31 11.69 -2.84
N ALA A 348 -2.20 10.53 -3.47
CA ALA A 348 -1.09 9.61 -3.36
C ALA A 348 -0.70 9.04 -4.73
N ARG A 349 0.54 8.55 -4.85
CA ARG A 349 0.97 7.70 -5.96
C ARG A 349 2.14 6.82 -5.53
N LEU A 350 2.24 5.64 -6.12
CA LEU A 350 3.43 4.81 -6.00
C LEU A 350 4.56 5.42 -6.82
N ILE A 351 5.76 5.50 -6.24
CA ILE A 351 6.97 5.93 -6.96
C ILE A 351 7.45 4.79 -7.84
N GLU A 352 7.80 3.67 -7.21
CA GLU A 352 8.15 2.42 -7.90
C GLU A 352 7.74 1.21 -7.03
N PRO A 353 7.15 0.16 -7.63
CA PRO A 353 6.84 -1.08 -6.92
C PRO A 353 8.11 -1.90 -6.70
N THR A 354 8.21 -2.52 -5.52
CA THR A 354 9.25 -3.52 -5.25
C THR A 354 8.86 -4.89 -5.82
N ALA A 355 9.82 -5.82 -5.76
CA ALA A 355 9.60 -7.21 -6.11
C ALA A 355 8.48 -7.84 -5.26
N VAL A 356 8.41 -7.48 -3.98
CA VAL A 356 7.38 -7.93 -3.04
C VAL A 356 6.00 -7.38 -3.39
N ASP A 357 5.91 -6.13 -3.85
CA ASP A 357 4.65 -5.56 -4.33
C ASP A 357 4.15 -6.28 -5.58
N CYS A 358 5.05 -6.52 -6.53
CA CYS A 358 4.76 -7.26 -7.76
C CYS A 358 4.28 -8.69 -7.42
N TYR A 359 4.96 -9.40 -6.53
CA TYR A 359 4.55 -10.73 -6.09
C TYR A 359 3.16 -10.72 -5.41
N GLN A 360 2.89 -9.75 -4.53
CA GLN A 360 1.59 -9.70 -3.87
C GLN A 360 0.45 -9.35 -4.85
N ALA A 361 0.72 -8.46 -5.82
CA ALA A 361 -0.22 -8.12 -6.87
C ALA A 361 -0.50 -9.34 -7.78
N SER A 362 0.51 -10.12 -8.16
CA SER A 362 0.30 -11.35 -8.96
C SER A 362 -0.57 -12.37 -8.24
N VAL A 363 -0.40 -12.51 -6.92
CA VAL A 363 -1.25 -13.37 -6.09
C VAL A 363 -2.71 -12.90 -6.11
N ASN A 364 -2.95 -11.60 -5.98
CA ASN A 364 -4.31 -11.04 -6.00
C ASN A 364 -4.98 -11.19 -7.37
N LEU A 365 -4.23 -10.95 -8.45
CA LEU A 365 -4.70 -11.13 -9.82
C LEU A 365 -5.09 -12.58 -10.09
N ALA A 366 -4.25 -13.52 -9.68
CA ALA A 366 -4.52 -14.94 -9.84
C ALA A 366 -5.77 -15.37 -9.05
N ARG A 367 -5.99 -14.82 -7.84
CA ARG A 367 -7.23 -15.07 -7.06
C ARG A 367 -8.50 -14.62 -7.78
N LEU A 368 -8.40 -13.57 -8.59
CA LEU A 368 -9.50 -13.05 -9.41
C LEU A 368 -9.62 -13.76 -10.76
N GLY A 369 -8.75 -14.73 -11.04
CA GLY A 369 -8.72 -15.49 -12.29
C GLY A 369 -8.02 -14.77 -13.45
N ASP A 370 -7.38 -13.62 -13.20
CA ASP A 370 -6.60 -12.91 -14.22
C ASP A 370 -5.17 -13.47 -14.30
N TRP A 371 -5.07 -14.67 -14.86
CA TRP A 371 -3.83 -15.42 -14.93
C TRP A 371 -2.78 -14.78 -15.85
N GLN A 372 -3.20 -14.07 -16.90
CA GLN A 372 -2.28 -13.43 -17.85
C GLN A 372 -1.58 -12.24 -17.19
N LEU A 373 -2.34 -11.36 -16.52
CA LEU A 373 -1.75 -10.23 -15.82
C LEU A 373 -0.96 -10.70 -14.58
N ALA A 374 -1.41 -11.77 -13.92
CA ALA A 374 -0.65 -12.40 -12.83
C ALA A 374 0.71 -12.92 -13.30
N GLU A 375 0.80 -13.56 -14.47
CA GLU A 375 2.04 -14.03 -15.09
C GLU A 375 3.01 -12.86 -15.32
N GLN A 376 2.55 -11.80 -16.00
CA GLN A 376 3.36 -10.61 -16.31
C GLN A 376 3.88 -9.94 -15.03
N THR A 377 3.01 -9.80 -14.03
CA THR A 377 3.36 -9.14 -12.76
C THR A 377 4.35 -9.98 -11.95
N LEU A 378 4.20 -11.31 -11.94
CA LEU A 378 5.13 -12.20 -11.25
C LEU A 378 6.49 -12.29 -11.95
N GLN A 379 6.51 -12.23 -13.28
CA GLN A 379 7.75 -12.13 -14.06
C GLN A 379 8.53 -10.86 -13.68
N ARG A 380 7.85 -9.71 -13.60
CA ARG A 380 8.46 -8.46 -13.13
C ARG A 380 9.03 -8.59 -11.71
N ALA A 381 8.35 -9.32 -10.82
CA ALA A 381 8.85 -9.59 -9.48
C ALA A 381 10.16 -10.40 -9.51
N LEU A 382 10.22 -11.45 -10.32
CA LEU A 382 11.39 -12.32 -10.50
C LEU A 382 12.55 -11.64 -11.25
N GLU A 383 12.27 -10.66 -12.10
CA GLU A 383 13.31 -9.83 -12.72
C GLU A 383 14.01 -8.94 -11.68
N GLN A 384 13.26 -8.41 -10.72
CA GLN A 384 13.80 -7.59 -9.63
C GLN A 384 14.49 -8.42 -8.54
N ASP A 385 13.95 -9.60 -8.22
CA ASP A 385 14.52 -10.53 -7.24
C ASP A 385 14.56 -11.97 -7.79
N PRO A 386 15.62 -12.31 -8.57
CA PRO A 386 15.70 -13.59 -9.24
C PRO A 386 15.97 -14.75 -8.30
N ASP A 387 16.39 -14.54 -7.05
CA ASP A 387 16.75 -15.60 -6.10
C ASP A 387 15.54 -16.21 -5.38
N GLN A 388 14.33 -15.72 -5.66
CA GLN A 388 13.08 -16.20 -5.03
C GLN A 388 12.58 -17.49 -5.68
N ASP A 389 13.11 -18.62 -5.23
CA ASP A 389 12.75 -19.95 -5.75
C ASP A 389 11.28 -20.30 -5.53
N ASP A 390 10.65 -19.83 -4.44
CA ASP A 390 9.22 -20.03 -4.22
C ASP A 390 8.39 -19.29 -5.29
N TRP A 391 8.75 -18.05 -5.63
CA TRP A 391 8.04 -17.27 -6.65
C TRP A 391 8.21 -17.89 -8.04
N LEU A 392 9.38 -18.47 -8.29
CA LEU A 392 9.65 -19.23 -9.51
C LEU A 392 8.67 -20.41 -9.65
N LEU A 393 8.42 -21.17 -8.58
CA LEU A 393 7.48 -22.28 -8.61
C LEU A 393 6.03 -21.82 -8.80
N GLU A 394 5.65 -20.71 -8.16
CA GLU A 394 4.33 -20.09 -8.33
C GLU A 394 4.11 -19.63 -9.78
N LEU A 395 5.15 -19.13 -10.47
CA LEU A 395 5.08 -18.84 -11.90
C LEU A 395 4.79 -20.09 -12.73
N GLY A 396 5.37 -21.23 -12.34
CA GLY A 396 5.05 -22.53 -12.92
C GLY A 396 3.57 -22.88 -12.76
N HIS A 397 2.97 -22.60 -11.60
CA HIS A 397 1.54 -22.79 -11.39
C HIS A 397 0.70 -21.91 -12.30
N ILE A 398 1.06 -20.63 -12.46
CA ILE A 398 0.34 -19.72 -13.36
C ILE A 398 0.40 -20.23 -14.81
N HIS A 399 1.57 -20.65 -15.30
CA HIS A 399 1.68 -21.24 -16.64
C HIS A 399 0.83 -22.52 -16.79
N PHE A 400 0.70 -23.34 -15.74
CA PHE A 400 -0.22 -24.47 -15.74
C PHE A 400 -1.67 -24.02 -15.90
N PHE A 401 -2.10 -22.97 -15.19
CA PHE A 401 -3.45 -22.41 -15.34
C PHE A 401 -3.73 -21.80 -16.71
N LEU A 402 -2.70 -21.21 -17.34
CA LEU A 402 -2.75 -20.70 -18.72
C LEU A 402 -2.68 -21.79 -19.80
N ASP A 403 -2.54 -23.07 -19.42
CA ASP A 403 -2.28 -24.20 -20.32
C ASP A 403 -1.01 -24.02 -21.20
N ASN A 404 -0.08 -23.16 -20.75
CA ASN A 404 1.22 -22.96 -21.37
C ASN A 404 2.22 -24.01 -20.89
N LEU A 405 2.07 -25.24 -21.38
CA LEU A 405 2.89 -26.39 -20.98
C LEU A 405 4.38 -26.23 -21.29
N ALA A 406 4.75 -25.41 -22.28
CA ALA A 406 6.16 -25.17 -22.63
C ALA A 406 6.83 -24.29 -21.55
N ALA A 407 6.26 -23.12 -21.24
CA ALA A 407 6.80 -22.22 -20.23
C ALA A 407 6.79 -22.85 -18.82
N TYR A 408 5.74 -23.62 -18.54
CA TYR A 408 5.66 -24.46 -17.35
C TYR A 408 6.86 -25.41 -17.21
N LYS A 409 7.24 -26.14 -18.28
CA LYS A 409 8.38 -27.07 -18.26
C LYS A 409 9.70 -26.34 -18.09
N GLU A 410 9.85 -25.18 -18.73
CA GLU A 410 11.05 -24.36 -18.59
C GLU A 410 11.26 -23.88 -17.15
N VAL A 411 10.22 -23.35 -16.51
CA VAL A 411 10.26 -22.91 -15.11
C VAL A 411 10.61 -24.07 -14.17
N ARG A 412 10.01 -25.23 -14.39
CA ARG A 412 10.30 -26.47 -13.65
C ARG A 412 11.78 -26.85 -13.78
N ASP A 413 12.31 -26.92 -14.99
CA ASP A 413 13.69 -27.34 -15.25
C ASP A 413 14.69 -26.34 -14.63
N ARG A 414 14.38 -25.04 -14.70
CA ARG A 414 15.14 -23.98 -14.02
C ARG A 414 15.16 -24.16 -12.51
N ALA A 415 14.02 -24.48 -11.90
CA ALA A 415 13.92 -24.70 -10.46
C ALA A 415 14.70 -25.96 -10.00
N ILE A 416 14.67 -27.03 -10.80
CA ILE A 416 15.46 -28.26 -10.53
C ILE A 416 16.96 -27.97 -10.58
N GLU A 417 17.44 -27.28 -11.62
CA GLU A 417 18.85 -26.93 -11.76
C GLU A 417 19.34 -26.06 -10.59
N ARG A 418 18.55 -25.06 -10.19
CA ARG A 418 18.87 -24.24 -9.02
C ARG A 418 18.92 -25.05 -7.74
N HIS A 419 17.97 -25.96 -7.54
CA HIS A 419 17.99 -26.84 -6.39
C HIS A 419 19.24 -27.72 -6.36
N ARG A 420 19.58 -28.39 -7.47
CA ARG A 420 20.79 -29.22 -7.58
C ARG A 420 22.06 -28.43 -7.27
N ARG A 421 22.12 -27.16 -7.67
CA ARG A 421 23.30 -26.31 -7.47
C ARG A 421 23.43 -25.76 -6.05
N TYR A 422 22.32 -25.41 -5.40
CA TYR A 422 22.34 -24.62 -4.16
C TYR A 422 21.64 -25.27 -2.96
N GLN A 423 20.95 -26.39 -3.14
CA GLN A 423 20.13 -27.07 -2.12
C GLN A 423 19.14 -26.12 -1.40
N ARG A 424 18.56 -25.17 -2.15
CA ARG A 424 17.75 -24.05 -1.60
C ARG A 424 16.26 -24.33 -1.40
N LEU A 425 15.69 -25.28 -2.16
CA LEU A 425 14.26 -25.56 -2.07
C LEU A 425 13.89 -26.18 -0.72
N SER A 426 12.85 -25.63 -0.10
CA SER A 426 12.25 -26.24 1.08
C SER A 426 11.58 -27.56 0.71
N VAL A 427 11.33 -28.42 1.71
CA VAL A 427 10.53 -29.66 1.54
C VAL A 427 9.14 -29.34 0.91
N HIS A 428 8.59 -28.17 1.18
CA HIS A 428 7.34 -27.70 0.58
C HIS A 428 7.51 -27.32 -0.90
N SER A 429 8.58 -26.62 -1.25
CA SER A 429 8.94 -26.24 -2.62
C SER A 429 9.26 -27.49 -3.48
N LEU A 430 9.89 -28.51 -2.89
CA LEU A 430 10.06 -29.83 -3.51
C LEU A 430 8.72 -30.55 -3.74
N SER A 431 7.79 -30.45 -2.79
CA SER A 431 6.43 -30.97 -2.94
C SER A 431 5.67 -30.28 -4.08
N LEU A 432 5.82 -28.97 -4.24
CA LEU A 432 5.27 -28.20 -5.35
C LEU A 432 5.87 -28.65 -6.69
N LEU A 433 7.19 -28.90 -6.75
CA LEU A 433 7.82 -29.48 -7.93
C LEU A 433 7.26 -30.84 -8.34
N CYS A 434 6.90 -31.71 -7.38
CA CYS A 434 6.24 -33.00 -7.70
C CYS A 434 4.88 -32.81 -8.41
N PHE A 435 4.18 -31.71 -8.10
CA PHE A 435 2.96 -31.33 -8.81
C PHE A 435 3.31 -30.81 -10.21
N LEU A 436 4.40 -30.03 -10.32
CA LEU A 436 4.85 -29.41 -11.56
C LEU A 436 5.60 -30.35 -12.53
N ALA A 437 5.95 -31.57 -12.13
CA ALA A 437 6.70 -32.49 -12.98
C ALA A 437 5.91 -33.78 -13.25
N PRO A 438 5.59 -34.08 -14.53
CA PRO A 438 6.10 -35.35 -15.06
C PRO A 438 6.50 -35.32 -16.53
N THR A 439 7.74 -35.69 -16.80
CA THR A 439 8.13 -36.37 -18.06
C THR A 439 9.45 -37.11 -17.89
N ASP A 440 10.26 -36.73 -16.89
CA ASP A 440 11.59 -37.30 -16.67
C ASP A 440 11.62 -38.12 -15.37
N ALA A 441 11.90 -39.42 -15.49
CA ALA A 441 11.97 -40.36 -14.37
C ALA A 441 13.17 -40.10 -13.46
N ASP A 442 14.28 -39.58 -13.99
CA ASP A 442 15.51 -39.34 -13.23
C ASP A 442 15.32 -38.14 -12.27
N VAL A 443 14.63 -37.11 -12.73
CA VAL A 443 14.24 -35.96 -11.90
C VAL A 443 13.28 -36.39 -10.80
N ALA A 444 12.32 -37.25 -11.11
CA ALA A 444 11.37 -37.75 -10.13
C ALA A 444 12.07 -38.60 -9.05
N ASP A 445 13.09 -39.40 -9.44
CA ASP A 445 13.90 -40.17 -8.49
C ASP A 445 14.81 -39.28 -7.62
N ASP A 446 15.40 -38.22 -8.19
CA ASP A 446 16.15 -37.22 -7.43
C ASP A 446 15.27 -36.58 -6.33
N ILE A 447 14.08 -36.10 -6.70
CA ILE A 447 13.15 -35.50 -5.73
C ILE A 447 12.72 -36.54 -4.69
N ALA A 448 12.47 -37.79 -5.11
CA ALA A 448 12.12 -38.86 -4.20
C ALA A 448 13.23 -39.11 -3.17
N ARG A 449 14.51 -39.16 -3.60
CA ARG A 449 15.66 -39.31 -2.70
C ARG A 449 15.76 -38.15 -1.70
N GLU A 450 15.64 -36.92 -2.14
CA GLU A 450 15.70 -35.73 -1.26
C GLU A 450 14.55 -35.68 -0.25
N LEU A 451 13.34 -36.03 -0.68
CA LEU A 451 12.19 -36.16 0.22
C LEU A 451 12.45 -37.27 1.25
N SER A 452 12.94 -38.44 0.83
CA SER A 452 13.25 -39.56 1.73
C SER A 452 14.30 -39.21 2.80
N ALA A 453 15.28 -38.36 2.47
CA ALA A 453 16.27 -37.87 3.44
C ALA A 453 15.64 -37.03 4.58
N ASN A 454 14.41 -36.56 4.39
CA ASN A 454 13.63 -35.77 5.35
C ASN A 454 12.44 -36.55 5.96
N GLU A 455 12.46 -37.90 5.91
CA GLU A 455 11.34 -38.78 6.32
C GLU A 455 10.77 -38.45 7.72
N GLY A 456 11.64 -38.16 8.69
CA GLY A 456 11.25 -37.81 10.06
C GLY A 456 10.49 -36.48 10.21
N ARG A 457 10.44 -35.65 9.17
CA ARG A 457 9.74 -34.35 9.13
C ARG A 457 8.56 -34.34 8.16
N MET A 458 8.22 -35.48 7.54
CA MET A 458 7.14 -35.54 6.56
C MET A 458 5.77 -35.43 7.23
N ASN A 459 5.01 -34.41 6.87
CA ASN A 459 3.55 -34.40 7.04
C ASN A 459 2.87 -35.09 5.84
N ASP A 460 1.54 -35.23 5.87
CA ASP A 460 0.79 -35.93 4.81
C ASP A 460 0.97 -35.31 3.41
N ILE A 461 1.19 -33.98 3.33
CA ILE A 461 1.44 -33.29 2.07
C ILE A 461 2.76 -33.77 1.47
N VAL A 462 3.82 -33.81 2.29
CA VAL A 462 5.15 -34.24 1.86
C VAL A 462 5.16 -35.72 1.49
N ARG A 463 4.50 -36.59 2.27
CA ARG A 463 4.37 -38.01 1.95
C ARG A 463 3.63 -38.24 0.63
N ARG A 464 2.56 -37.50 0.37
CA ARG A 464 1.83 -37.58 -0.90
C ARG A 464 2.71 -37.16 -2.07
N SER A 465 3.47 -36.08 -1.92
CA SER A 465 4.37 -35.61 -2.96
C SER A 465 5.54 -36.56 -3.19
N TYR A 466 6.03 -37.24 -2.15
CA TYR A 466 6.99 -38.34 -2.26
C TYR A 466 6.39 -39.54 -3.02
N ALA A 467 5.17 -39.96 -2.69
CA ALA A 467 4.47 -41.02 -3.42
C ALA A 467 4.26 -40.66 -4.90
N ASN A 468 3.86 -39.41 -5.20
CA ASN A 468 3.76 -38.91 -6.57
C ASN A 468 5.11 -38.98 -7.28
N ALA A 469 6.21 -38.57 -6.64
CA ALA A 469 7.55 -38.65 -7.21
C ALA A 469 7.96 -40.09 -7.52
N LEU A 470 7.78 -41.03 -6.58
CA LEU A 470 8.04 -42.46 -6.77
C LEU A 470 7.23 -43.02 -7.94
N TRP A 471 5.95 -42.69 -8.03
CA TRP A 471 5.08 -43.11 -9.12
C TRP A 471 5.62 -42.61 -10.47
N ARG A 472 5.98 -41.34 -10.56
CA ARG A 472 6.55 -40.73 -11.77
C ARG A 472 7.95 -41.29 -12.12
N ALA A 473 8.71 -41.76 -11.14
CA ALA A 473 9.99 -42.46 -11.31
C ALA A 473 9.83 -43.94 -11.72
N GLY A 474 8.60 -44.45 -11.84
CA GLY A 474 8.32 -45.86 -12.19
C GLY A 474 8.38 -46.82 -10.99
N ARG A 475 8.52 -46.33 -9.76
CA ARG A 475 8.50 -47.13 -8.51
C ARG A 475 7.07 -47.32 -8.03
N ILE A 476 6.27 -48.00 -8.86
CA ILE A 476 4.80 -48.10 -8.74
C ILE A 476 4.36 -48.71 -7.41
N ASP A 477 4.98 -49.83 -7.00
CA ASP A 477 4.58 -50.55 -5.77
C ASP A 477 4.84 -49.73 -4.51
N GLU A 478 5.95 -48.99 -4.48
CA GLU A 478 6.32 -48.12 -3.37
C GLU A 478 5.37 -46.92 -3.27
N ALA A 479 5.08 -46.28 -4.41
CA ALA A 479 4.11 -45.19 -4.47
C ALA A 479 2.73 -45.63 -4.00
N LYS A 480 2.27 -46.79 -4.48
CA LYS A 480 0.98 -47.39 -4.11
C LYS A 480 0.88 -47.63 -2.61
N ALA A 481 1.90 -48.24 -2.00
CA ALA A 481 1.91 -48.51 -0.57
C ALA A 481 1.74 -47.22 0.26
N ILE A 482 2.38 -46.13 -0.17
CA ILE A 482 2.27 -44.84 0.51
C ILE A 482 0.89 -44.21 0.30
N PHE A 483 0.34 -44.26 -0.92
CA PHE A 483 -1.01 -43.73 -1.18
C PHE A 483 -2.08 -44.46 -0.37
N GLU A 484 -2.02 -45.78 -0.25
CA GLU A 484 -2.96 -46.59 0.55
C GLU A 484 -2.87 -46.24 2.05
N ILE A 485 -1.66 -46.02 2.57
CA ILE A 485 -1.44 -45.57 3.94
C ILE A 485 -2.05 -44.17 4.15
N LEU A 486 -1.85 -43.24 3.22
CA LEU A 486 -2.37 -41.87 3.32
C LEU A 486 -3.89 -41.83 3.26
N ALA A 487 -4.50 -42.60 2.37
CA ALA A 487 -5.95 -42.73 2.26
C ALA A 487 -6.58 -43.29 3.54
N ALA A 488 -5.90 -44.22 4.22
CA ALA A 488 -6.40 -44.82 5.45
C ALA A 488 -6.18 -43.97 6.72
N ARG A 489 -5.24 -43.00 6.70
CA ARG A 489 -4.77 -42.30 7.92
C ARG A 489 -5.03 -40.81 7.99
N SER A 490 -5.15 -40.12 6.86
CA SER A 490 -5.25 -38.66 6.91
C SER A 490 -6.55 -38.25 7.59
N THR A 491 -6.52 -37.32 8.53
CA THR A 491 -7.72 -36.77 9.22
C THR A 491 -8.01 -35.33 8.80
N VAL A 492 -7.17 -34.75 7.93
CA VAL A 492 -7.28 -33.36 7.45
C VAL A 492 -8.03 -33.35 6.11
N PRO A 493 -9.21 -32.70 6.01
CA PRO A 493 -10.06 -32.76 4.80
C PRO A 493 -9.34 -32.40 3.50
N TYR A 494 -8.60 -31.29 3.46
CA TYR A 494 -7.84 -30.89 2.26
C TYR A 494 -6.73 -31.87 1.88
N SER A 495 -6.09 -32.51 2.86
CA SER A 495 -5.06 -33.51 2.59
C SER A 495 -5.67 -34.83 2.08
N GLN A 496 -6.84 -35.22 2.61
CA GLN A 496 -7.62 -36.34 2.09
C GLN A 496 -8.04 -36.08 0.64
N MET A 497 -8.62 -34.92 0.35
CA MET A 497 -9.03 -34.52 -1.01
C MET A 497 -7.88 -34.59 -2.01
N ALA A 498 -6.72 -34.03 -1.65
CA ALA A 498 -5.53 -34.09 -2.48
C ALA A 498 -5.06 -35.54 -2.73
N THR A 499 -5.17 -36.39 -1.71
CA THR A 499 -4.79 -37.81 -1.79
C THR A 499 -5.74 -38.60 -2.69
N GLU A 500 -7.05 -38.36 -2.59
CA GLU A 500 -8.06 -38.97 -3.47
C GLU A 500 -7.80 -38.59 -4.94
N LEU A 501 -7.48 -37.33 -5.25
CA LEU A 501 -7.14 -36.95 -6.63
C LEU A 501 -5.82 -37.55 -7.12
N SER A 502 -4.79 -37.62 -6.27
CA SER A 502 -3.55 -38.32 -6.61
C SER A 502 -3.81 -39.80 -6.91
N LEU A 503 -4.65 -40.48 -6.11
CA LEU A 503 -5.06 -41.86 -6.33
C LEU A 503 -5.90 -42.03 -7.60
N ALA A 504 -6.83 -41.11 -7.87
CA ALA A 504 -7.60 -41.11 -9.10
C ALA A 504 -6.68 -41.03 -10.33
N THR A 505 -5.73 -40.10 -10.32
CA THR A 505 -4.75 -39.92 -11.40
C THR A 505 -3.84 -41.14 -11.53
N PHE A 506 -3.39 -41.70 -10.40
CA PHE A 506 -2.57 -42.91 -10.35
C PHE A 506 -3.29 -44.09 -11.01
N TRP A 507 -4.50 -44.43 -10.57
CA TRP A 507 -5.23 -45.58 -11.11
C TRP A 507 -5.62 -45.40 -12.58
N LEU A 508 -5.97 -44.19 -12.98
CA LEU A 508 -6.24 -43.88 -14.38
C LEU A 508 -5.02 -44.20 -15.25
N SER A 509 -3.82 -43.79 -14.83
CA SER A 509 -2.58 -44.09 -15.54
C SER A 509 -2.24 -45.58 -15.63
N GLN A 510 -2.78 -46.40 -14.70
CA GLN A 510 -2.61 -47.85 -14.70
C GLN A 510 -3.71 -48.56 -15.53
N GLY A 511 -4.61 -47.81 -16.18
CA GLY A 511 -5.75 -48.36 -16.93
C GLY A 511 -6.92 -48.83 -16.05
N GLU A 512 -6.89 -48.57 -14.74
CA GLU A 512 -7.88 -49.00 -13.76
C GLU A 512 -8.99 -47.94 -13.60
N VAL A 513 -9.76 -47.72 -14.66
CA VAL A 513 -10.79 -46.65 -14.74
C VAL A 513 -11.79 -46.70 -13.58
N ALA A 514 -12.35 -47.87 -13.27
CA ALA A 514 -13.34 -48.02 -12.20
C ALA A 514 -12.80 -47.66 -10.80
N ARG A 515 -11.49 -47.84 -10.57
CA ARG A 515 -10.85 -47.41 -9.32
C ARG A 515 -10.63 -45.91 -9.32
N SER A 516 -10.20 -45.35 -10.45
CA SER A 516 -10.07 -43.91 -10.62
C SER A 516 -11.38 -43.18 -10.34
N GLU A 517 -12.49 -43.63 -10.93
CA GLU A 517 -13.83 -43.07 -10.75
C GLU A 517 -14.28 -43.10 -9.27
N ARG A 518 -13.96 -44.18 -8.54
CA ARG A 518 -14.26 -44.27 -7.11
C ARG A 518 -13.55 -43.18 -6.31
N HIS A 519 -12.28 -42.94 -6.59
CA HIS A 519 -11.51 -41.89 -5.92
C HIS A 519 -11.99 -40.48 -6.34
N VAL A 520 -12.42 -40.28 -7.58
CA VAL A 520 -13.10 -39.05 -8.01
C VAL A 520 -14.41 -38.83 -7.25
N ALA A 521 -15.20 -39.87 -7.03
CA ALA A 521 -16.44 -39.80 -6.25
C ALA A 521 -16.16 -39.41 -4.78
N ASN A 522 -15.18 -40.07 -4.14
CA ASN A 522 -14.74 -39.75 -2.79
C ASN A 522 -14.27 -38.29 -2.67
N TYR A 523 -13.44 -37.82 -3.61
CA TYR A 523 -13.04 -36.40 -3.67
C TYR A 523 -14.26 -35.48 -3.75
N THR A 524 -15.22 -35.80 -4.62
CA THR A 524 -16.40 -34.96 -4.84
C THR A 524 -17.26 -34.87 -3.59
N GLU A 525 -17.44 -35.98 -2.88
CA GLU A 525 -18.15 -36.02 -1.60
C GLU A 525 -17.44 -35.22 -0.52
N LEU A 526 -16.11 -35.39 -0.38
CA LEU A 526 -15.28 -34.64 0.55
C LEU A 526 -15.30 -33.14 0.26
N PHE A 527 -15.20 -32.75 -1.02
CA PHE A 527 -15.27 -31.36 -1.45
C PHE A 527 -16.61 -30.75 -1.06
N ASN A 528 -17.73 -31.40 -1.42
CA ASN A 528 -19.07 -30.91 -1.09
C ASN A 528 -19.32 -30.78 0.41
N ARG A 529 -18.85 -31.75 1.22
CA ARG A 529 -18.96 -31.68 2.68
C ARG A 529 -18.13 -30.52 3.25
N THR A 530 -16.89 -30.37 2.78
CA THR A 530 -15.98 -29.32 3.24
C THR A 530 -16.49 -27.94 2.84
N GLU A 531 -17.05 -27.77 1.65
CA GLU A 531 -17.71 -26.52 1.21
C GLU A 531 -18.96 -26.21 2.04
N ALA A 532 -19.78 -27.21 2.38
CA ALA A 532 -20.99 -27.01 3.19
C ALA A 532 -20.70 -26.62 4.65
N GLU A 533 -19.54 -27.04 5.18
CA GLU A 533 -19.07 -26.68 6.52
C GLU A 533 -18.31 -25.33 6.56
N ARG A 534 -18.10 -24.68 5.40
CA ARG A 534 -17.43 -23.38 5.36
C ARG A 534 -18.32 -22.28 5.93
N SER A 535 -17.86 -21.67 7.02
CA SER A 535 -18.15 -20.25 7.24
C SER A 535 -17.43 -19.43 6.17
N SER A 536 -18.01 -18.31 5.74
CA SER A 536 -17.49 -17.44 4.66
C SER A 536 -16.07 -16.90 4.87
N ASN A 537 -15.43 -17.17 6.02
CA ASN A 537 -14.14 -16.58 6.42
C ASN A 537 -12.92 -17.54 6.36
N ASP A 538 -13.09 -18.84 6.10
CA ASP A 538 -12.02 -19.82 6.40
C ASP A 538 -11.01 -20.12 5.26
N LEU A 539 -11.16 -19.51 4.08
CA LEU A 539 -10.15 -19.56 3.01
C LEU A 539 -9.26 -18.32 2.93
N GLY A 540 -9.46 -17.34 3.82
CA GLY A 540 -9.00 -15.96 3.62
C GLY A 540 -7.49 -15.74 3.51
N ASP A 541 -6.67 -16.41 4.32
CA ASP A 541 -5.33 -15.85 4.58
C ASP A 541 -4.16 -16.56 3.89
N ASN A 542 -4.32 -17.79 3.39
CA ASN A 542 -3.21 -18.53 2.77
C ASN A 542 -3.43 -18.80 1.28
N TRP A 543 -2.88 -17.93 0.43
CA TRP A 543 -2.80 -18.07 -1.05
C TRP A 543 -2.45 -19.49 -1.51
N ARG A 544 -1.50 -20.15 -0.84
CA ARG A 544 -1.04 -21.48 -1.25
C ARG A 544 -2.12 -22.54 -1.07
N SER A 545 -2.90 -22.46 0.02
CA SER A 545 -4.03 -23.36 0.25
C SER A 545 -5.12 -23.17 -0.79
N TRP A 546 -5.45 -21.91 -1.13
CA TRP A 546 -6.39 -21.59 -2.20
C TRP A 546 -5.93 -22.15 -3.55
N LEU A 547 -4.67 -21.92 -3.90
CA LEU A 547 -4.08 -22.37 -5.16
C LEU A 547 -4.08 -23.90 -5.29
N ILE A 548 -3.81 -24.60 -4.17
CA ILE A 548 -3.89 -26.06 -4.08
C ILE A 548 -5.31 -26.56 -4.41
N VAL A 549 -6.37 -25.89 -3.94
CA VAL A 549 -7.76 -26.26 -4.24
C VAL A 549 -8.09 -26.01 -5.72
N GLN A 550 -7.67 -24.87 -6.28
CA GLN A 550 -7.88 -24.57 -7.70
C GLN A 550 -7.16 -25.58 -8.60
N ASN A 551 -5.94 -25.96 -8.21
CA ASN A 551 -5.14 -26.98 -8.87
C ASN A 551 -5.87 -28.34 -8.88
N MET A 552 -6.47 -28.73 -7.75
CA MET A 552 -7.27 -29.94 -7.65
C MET A 552 -8.48 -29.92 -8.59
N GLN A 553 -9.20 -28.79 -8.67
CA GLN A 553 -10.34 -28.64 -9.56
C GLN A 553 -9.93 -28.72 -11.04
N LYS A 554 -8.82 -28.08 -11.42
CA LYS A 554 -8.26 -28.17 -12.79
C LYS A 554 -7.75 -29.57 -13.13
N GLN A 555 -7.20 -30.31 -12.16
CA GLN A 555 -6.84 -31.71 -12.36
C GLN A 555 -8.08 -32.60 -12.57
N LEU A 556 -9.11 -32.40 -11.75
CA LEU A 556 -10.37 -33.13 -11.87
C LEU A 556 -11.04 -32.90 -13.23
N SER A 557 -11.04 -31.66 -13.74
CA SER A 557 -11.60 -31.39 -15.06
C SER A 557 -10.85 -32.12 -16.16
N ARG A 558 -9.51 -32.19 -16.09
CA ARG A 558 -8.68 -32.96 -17.02
C ARG A 558 -8.95 -34.46 -16.96
N ILE A 559 -8.99 -35.05 -15.76
CA ILE A 559 -9.33 -36.47 -15.55
C ILE A 559 -10.67 -36.81 -16.22
N ARG A 560 -11.64 -35.89 -16.20
CA ARG A 560 -12.97 -36.07 -16.81
C ARG A 560 -12.99 -35.86 -18.33
N GLN A 561 -12.07 -35.07 -18.88
CA GLN A 561 -12.06 -34.67 -20.30
C GLN A 561 -11.22 -35.61 -21.17
N ASP A 562 -10.14 -36.18 -20.64
CA ASP A 562 -9.23 -37.07 -21.35
C ASP A 562 -8.82 -38.23 -20.40
N PRO A 563 -9.71 -39.23 -20.22
CA PRO A 563 -9.46 -40.40 -19.36
C PRO A 563 -8.45 -41.36 -19.98
#